data_AF-A0A6P7FSF2-F1
#
_entry.id   AF-A0A6P7FSF2-F1
#
_cell.length_a   1.000
_cell.length_b   1.000
_cell.length_c   1.000
_cell.angle_alpha   90.00
_cell.angle_beta   90.00
_cell.angle_gamma   90.00
#
_symmetry.space_group_name_H-M   'P 1'
#
loop_
_entity.id
_entity.type
_entity.pdbx_description
1 polymer ?
#
loop_
_entity_poly.entity_id
_entity_poly.type
_entity_poly.pdbx_seq_one_letter_code
_entity_poly.pdbx_strand_id
1 'polypeptide(L)'
;MEKIAFFIFMGFMHHAYILRPSYSKDTFECVLPKLETVLPAQTKCGQNYTPPVDVLKITHRKDVRPFGFVSDRCFLRPGLDDCFERSMDFVSDCFNSSNLQGLETWKKIDNEVTEYVCKNNSEVAYELFLISDARCYIEQISDTLDHCVPLLKLNTTIYDIQGLSQSCKNSEEFYTCFIKDLRKACSETVIEIASTLIKILESHLCPKPDVK
;
A
#
# COMPACT_ATOMS: atom_id res chain seq x y z
N MET A 1 9.76 7.22 -8.97
CA MET A 1 8.67 6.24 -9.19
C MET A 1 8.22 5.78 -7.81
N GLU A 2 6.94 5.91 -7.44
CA GLU A 2 6.49 5.26 -6.22
C GLU A 2 6.54 3.75 -6.42
N LYS A 3 7.29 3.08 -5.54
CA LYS A 3 7.53 1.63 -5.58
C LYS A 3 6.35 0.91 -4.92
N ILE A 4 6.13 -0.37 -5.25
CA ILE A 4 5.01 -1.18 -4.68
C ILE A 4 4.95 -1.12 -3.16
N ALA A 5 6.10 -1.08 -2.51
CA ALA A 5 6.20 -1.04 -1.06
C ALA A 5 5.71 0.28 -0.44
N PHE A 6 5.75 1.38 -1.19
CA PHE A 6 5.09 2.62 -0.76
C PHE A 6 3.59 2.38 -0.62
N PHE A 7 2.94 1.78 -1.61
CA PHE A 7 1.51 1.48 -1.55
C PHE A 7 1.17 0.49 -0.41
N ILE A 8 2.04 -0.49 -0.16
CA ILE A 8 1.91 -1.45 0.95
C ILE A 8 1.91 -0.74 2.30
N PHE A 9 2.97 0.01 2.61
CA PHE A 9 3.16 0.62 3.92
C PHE A 9 2.18 1.77 4.18
N MET A 10 1.55 2.27 3.12
CA MET A 10 0.53 3.32 3.17
C MET A 10 -0.91 2.79 3.22
N GLY A 11 -1.12 1.48 3.07
CA GLY A 11 -2.46 0.89 3.02
C GLY A 11 -3.26 1.34 1.79
N PHE A 12 -2.64 1.25 0.61
CA PHE A 12 -3.22 1.64 -0.68
C PHE A 12 -3.04 0.62 -1.81
N MET A 13 -2.66 -0.61 -1.49
CA MET A 13 -2.43 -1.65 -2.50
C MET A 13 -3.70 -2.02 -3.28
N HIS A 14 -4.85 -2.00 -2.62
CA HIS A 14 -6.17 -2.17 -3.22
C HIS A 14 -6.48 -1.12 -4.30
N HIS A 15 -5.77 0.00 -4.38
CA HIS A 15 -5.99 1.02 -5.42
C HIS A 15 -4.79 1.19 -6.37
N ALA A 16 -3.78 0.33 -6.25
CA ALA A 16 -2.55 0.44 -7.03
C ALA A 16 -2.78 0.31 -8.55
N TYR A 17 -3.84 -0.36 -9.02
CA TYR A 17 -4.14 -0.44 -10.47
C TYR A 17 -4.68 0.88 -11.05
N ILE A 18 -5.21 1.79 -10.23
CA ILE A 18 -5.62 3.14 -10.68
C ILE A 18 -4.40 4.06 -10.68
N LEU A 19 -3.62 4.01 -9.59
CA LEU A 19 -2.49 4.90 -9.34
C LEU A 19 -1.25 4.49 -10.17
N ARG A 20 -1.10 3.20 -10.41
CA ARG A 20 -0.01 2.55 -11.16
C ARG A 20 -0.54 1.31 -11.93
N PRO A 21 -1.32 1.51 -13.01
CA PRO A 21 -1.88 0.41 -13.80
C PRO A 21 -0.84 -0.60 -14.30
N SER A 22 0.42 -0.19 -14.45
CA SER A 22 1.54 -1.06 -14.84
C SER A 22 1.78 -2.23 -13.89
N TYR A 23 1.30 -2.19 -12.65
CA TYR A 23 1.38 -3.32 -11.71
C TYR A 23 0.37 -4.43 -11.99
N SER A 24 -0.59 -4.20 -12.87
CA SER A 24 -1.64 -5.15 -13.22
C SER A 24 -1.55 -5.51 -14.69
N LYS A 25 -0.46 -6.18 -15.08
CA LYS A 25 -0.18 -6.52 -16.50
C LYS A 25 -1.37 -7.15 -17.22
N ASP A 26 -2.13 -8.00 -16.54
CA ASP A 26 -3.25 -8.72 -17.15
C ASP A 26 -4.51 -7.87 -17.30
N THR A 27 -4.64 -6.77 -16.56
CA THR A 27 -5.80 -5.86 -16.62
C THR A 27 -5.46 -4.48 -17.17
N PHE A 28 -4.17 -4.21 -17.43
CA PHE A 28 -3.64 -2.91 -17.84
C PHE A 28 -4.38 -2.34 -19.06
N GLU A 29 -4.55 -3.14 -20.11
CA GLU A 29 -5.18 -2.71 -21.36
C GLU A 29 -6.66 -2.33 -21.17
N CYS A 30 -7.35 -2.96 -20.21
CA CYS A 30 -8.73 -2.64 -19.87
C CYS A 30 -8.83 -1.43 -18.94
N VAL A 31 -7.96 -1.35 -17.93
CA VAL A 31 -8.00 -0.29 -16.90
C VAL A 31 -7.55 1.05 -17.47
N LEU A 32 -6.51 1.08 -18.30
CA LEU A 32 -5.89 2.32 -18.78
C LEU A 32 -6.88 3.28 -19.46
N PRO A 33 -7.72 2.85 -20.42
CA PRO A 33 -8.71 3.73 -21.06
C PRO A 33 -9.77 4.27 -20.09
N LYS A 34 -10.11 3.50 -19.03
CA LYS A 34 -11.13 3.90 -18.04
C LYS A 34 -10.65 4.98 -17.08
N LEU A 35 -9.33 5.23 -17.00
CA LEU A 35 -8.77 6.30 -16.16
C LEU A 35 -9.29 7.69 -16.52
N GLU A 36 -9.62 7.92 -17.79
CA GLU A 36 -10.24 9.19 -18.23
C GLU A 36 -11.58 9.47 -17.55
N THR A 37 -12.29 8.42 -17.11
CA THR A 37 -13.54 8.54 -16.35
C THR A 37 -13.31 8.48 -14.84
N VAL A 38 -12.39 7.63 -14.39
CA VAL A 38 -12.08 7.43 -12.97
C VAL A 38 -11.52 8.70 -12.30
N LEU A 39 -10.52 9.34 -12.91
CA LEU A 39 -9.82 10.48 -12.28
C LEU A 39 -10.74 11.71 -12.05
N PRO A 40 -11.62 12.10 -13.00
CA PRO A 40 -12.63 13.13 -12.74
C PRO A 40 -13.64 12.73 -11.67
N ALA A 41 -14.07 11.46 -11.63
CA ALA A 41 -15.01 10.98 -10.63
C ALA A 41 -14.43 11.04 -9.20
N GLN A 42 -13.17 10.65 -9.03
CA GLN A 42 -12.42 10.80 -7.77
C GLN A 42 -12.35 12.25 -7.31
N THR A 43 -12.01 13.16 -8.23
CA THR A 43 -11.90 14.59 -7.94
C THR A 43 -13.24 15.15 -7.47
N LYS A 44 -14.32 14.85 -8.21
CA LYS A 44 -15.68 15.28 -7.86
C LYS A 44 -16.12 14.72 -6.51
N CYS A 45 -15.79 13.46 -6.23
CA CYS A 45 -16.09 12.86 -4.93
C CYS A 45 -15.39 13.61 -3.79
N GLY A 46 -14.09 13.88 -3.90
CA GLY A 46 -13.34 14.61 -2.88
C GLY A 46 -13.84 16.03 -2.62
N GLN A 47 -14.37 16.70 -3.65
CA GLN A 47 -14.96 18.04 -3.52
C GLN A 47 -16.25 18.07 -2.67
N ASN A 48 -16.93 16.94 -2.47
CA ASN A 48 -18.15 16.87 -1.67
C ASN A 48 -17.88 16.77 -0.16
N TYR A 49 -16.62 16.65 0.27
CA TYR A 49 -16.22 16.63 1.68
C TYR A 49 -16.06 18.03 2.26
N THR A 50 -16.18 18.15 3.59
CA THR A 50 -15.91 19.40 4.32
C THR A 50 -14.83 19.16 5.38
N PRO A 51 -13.63 19.76 5.23
CA PRO A 51 -13.18 20.54 4.08
C PRO A 51 -13.03 19.69 2.80
N PRO A 52 -13.05 20.30 1.61
CA PRO A 52 -12.83 19.57 0.36
C PRO A 52 -11.49 18.83 0.33
N VAL A 53 -11.51 17.62 -0.21
CA VAL A 53 -10.32 16.77 -0.36
C VAL A 53 -9.85 16.78 -1.80
N ASP A 54 -8.62 17.23 -2.03
CA ASP A 54 -7.98 17.13 -3.34
C ASP A 54 -7.33 15.75 -3.50
N VAL A 55 -8.15 14.76 -3.87
CA VAL A 55 -7.76 13.35 -3.99
C VAL A 55 -6.59 13.17 -4.96
N LEU A 56 -6.58 13.90 -6.08
CA LEU A 56 -5.49 13.81 -7.06
C LEU A 56 -4.20 14.41 -6.51
N LYS A 57 -4.27 15.55 -5.82
CA LYS A 57 -3.08 16.16 -5.19
C LYS A 57 -2.49 15.29 -4.08
N ILE A 58 -3.31 14.49 -3.40
CA ILE A 58 -2.81 13.53 -2.40
C ILE A 58 -2.10 12.38 -3.11
N THR A 59 -2.71 11.84 -4.16
CA THR A 59 -2.33 10.53 -4.75
C THR A 59 -1.35 10.59 -5.92
N HIS A 60 -1.18 11.75 -6.55
CA HIS A 60 -0.35 11.96 -7.74
C HIS A 60 0.66 13.13 -7.59
N ARG A 61 0.91 13.61 -6.36
CA ARG A 61 1.91 14.68 -6.12
C ARG A 61 3.31 14.15 -6.48
N LYS A 62 4.06 14.93 -7.25
CA LYS A 62 5.41 14.54 -7.70
C LYS A 62 6.48 14.57 -6.60
N ASP A 63 6.22 15.25 -5.48
CA ASP A 63 7.19 15.52 -4.40
C ASP A 63 6.60 15.31 -2.98
N VAL A 64 5.79 14.27 -2.77
CA VAL A 64 5.21 14.07 -1.43
C VAL A 64 6.28 13.60 -0.46
N ARG A 65 6.50 14.38 0.61
CA ARG A 65 7.11 13.83 1.81
C ARG A 65 6.16 12.79 2.40
N PRO A 66 6.60 11.56 2.64
CA PRO A 66 5.72 10.44 3.04
C PRO A 66 4.88 10.79 4.26
N PHE A 67 5.46 11.46 5.26
CA PHE A 67 4.72 11.93 6.42
C PHE A 67 3.53 12.83 6.05
N GLY A 68 3.70 13.76 5.11
CA GLY A 68 2.62 14.63 4.66
C GLY A 68 1.50 13.85 3.97
N PHE A 69 1.86 12.81 3.19
CA PHE A 69 0.88 11.91 2.60
C PHE A 69 0.10 11.14 3.68
N VAL A 70 0.80 10.59 4.67
CA VAL A 70 0.19 9.78 5.73
C VAL A 70 -0.70 10.63 6.63
N SER A 71 -0.26 11.84 6.96
CA SER A 71 -1.05 12.78 7.75
C SER A 71 -2.35 13.16 7.01
N ASP A 72 -2.26 13.49 5.72
CA ASP A 72 -3.43 13.76 4.87
C ASP A 72 -4.35 12.52 4.79
N ARG A 73 -3.77 11.32 4.59
CA ARG A 73 -4.49 10.04 4.55
C ARG A 73 -5.23 9.76 5.86
N CYS A 74 -4.56 9.86 6.99
CA CYS A 74 -5.16 9.57 8.30
C CYS A 74 -6.25 10.57 8.67
N PHE A 75 -6.05 11.86 8.36
CA PHE A 75 -7.05 12.89 8.62
C PHE A 75 -8.29 12.73 7.73
N LEU A 76 -8.11 12.27 6.49
CA LEU A 76 -9.17 12.22 5.48
C LEU A 76 -9.68 10.80 5.19
N ARG A 77 -9.32 9.82 6.03
CA ARG A 77 -9.51 8.38 5.76
C ARG A 77 -10.90 8.01 5.25
N PRO A 78 -12.01 8.34 5.95
CA PRO A 78 -13.34 7.95 5.50
C PRO A 78 -13.69 8.50 4.12
N GLY A 79 -13.23 9.71 3.81
CA GLY A 79 -13.55 10.36 2.55
C GLY A 79 -12.70 9.90 1.37
N LEU A 80 -11.42 9.66 1.63
CA LEU A 80 -10.54 9.05 0.62
C LEU A 80 -11.02 7.64 0.27
N ASP A 81 -11.31 6.80 1.27
CA ASP A 81 -11.75 5.42 1.05
C ASP A 81 -13.03 5.38 0.21
N ASP A 82 -14.07 6.14 0.56
CA ASP A 82 -15.31 6.18 -0.23
C ASP A 82 -15.07 6.60 -1.70
N CYS A 83 -14.23 7.61 -1.93
CA CYS A 83 -13.93 8.06 -3.29
C CYS A 83 -13.16 7.02 -4.11
N PHE A 84 -12.27 6.28 -3.46
CA PHE A 84 -11.52 5.22 -4.10
C PHE A 84 -12.37 3.96 -4.35
N GLU A 85 -13.26 3.60 -3.42
CA GLU A 85 -14.21 2.49 -3.60
C GLU A 85 -15.18 2.76 -4.75
N ARG A 86 -15.70 3.99 -4.89
CA ARG A 86 -16.49 4.37 -6.07
C ARG A 86 -15.72 4.24 -7.38
N SER A 87 -14.40 4.36 -7.32
CA SER A 87 -13.54 4.21 -8.49
C SER A 87 -13.47 2.77 -8.96
N MET A 88 -13.63 1.81 -8.04
CA MET A 88 -13.66 0.39 -8.37
C MET A 88 -14.83 0.03 -9.28
N ASP A 89 -15.99 0.65 -9.10
CA ASP A 89 -17.17 0.38 -9.94
C ASP A 89 -16.87 0.59 -11.43
N PHE A 90 -16.09 1.61 -11.78
CA PHE A 90 -15.77 1.95 -13.17
C PHE A 90 -14.83 0.95 -13.84
N VAL A 91 -14.06 0.19 -13.07
CA VAL A 91 -13.05 -0.75 -13.55
C VAL A 91 -13.33 -2.20 -13.17
N SER A 92 -14.40 -2.46 -12.42
CA SER A 92 -14.77 -3.79 -11.90
C SER A 92 -14.90 -4.86 -12.98
N ASP A 93 -15.37 -4.48 -14.17
CA ASP A 93 -15.49 -5.32 -15.36
C ASP A 93 -14.15 -5.74 -15.98
N CYS A 94 -13.05 -5.07 -15.63
CA CYS A 94 -11.70 -5.47 -16.01
C CYS A 94 -11.13 -6.62 -15.18
N PHE A 95 -11.83 -7.04 -14.11
CA PHE A 95 -11.36 -8.04 -13.17
C PHE A 95 -12.23 -9.30 -13.23
N ASN A 96 -11.59 -10.46 -13.28
CA ASN A 96 -12.30 -11.73 -13.11
C ASN A 96 -12.57 -12.01 -11.61
N SER A 97 -13.35 -13.05 -11.33
CA SER A 97 -13.74 -13.40 -9.95
C SER A 97 -12.55 -13.66 -9.01
N SER A 98 -11.47 -14.27 -9.51
CA SER A 98 -10.25 -14.49 -8.73
C SER A 98 -9.55 -13.17 -8.40
N ASN A 99 -9.46 -12.26 -9.38
CA ASN A 99 -8.89 -10.93 -9.16
C ASN A 99 -9.69 -10.14 -8.13
N LEU A 100 -11.03 -10.17 -8.21
CA LEU A 100 -11.90 -9.49 -7.25
C LEU A 100 -11.72 -10.03 -5.83
N GLN A 101 -11.61 -11.36 -5.66
CA GLN A 101 -11.29 -11.95 -4.35
C GLN A 101 -9.93 -11.50 -3.81
N GLY A 102 -8.94 -11.34 -4.69
CA GLY A 102 -7.65 -10.82 -4.30
C GLY A 102 -7.68 -9.36 -3.89
N LEU A 103 -8.45 -8.53 -4.59
CA LEU A 103 -8.67 -7.13 -4.24
C LEU A 103 -9.37 -6.98 -2.88
N GLU A 104 -10.35 -7.84 -2.58
CA GLU A 104 -10.98 -7.88 -1.26
C GLU A 104 -10.01 -8.27 -0.14
N THR A 105 -9.03 -9.14 -0.42
CA THR A 105 -7.96 -9.45 0.54
C THR A 105 -7.06 -8.24 0.76
N TRP A 106 -6.63 -7.56 -0.30
CA TRP A 106 -5.83 -6.34 -0.18
C TRP A 106 -6.57 -5.22 0.54
N LYS A 107 -7.87 -5.08 0.33
CA LYS A 107 -8.70 -4.11 1.06
C LYS A 107 -8.69 -4.36 2.57
N LYS A 108 -8.71 -5.61 3.01
CA LYS A 108 -8.58 -5.95 4.45
C LYS A 108 -7.20 -5.60 4.99
N ILE A 109 -6.14 -5.97 4.25
CA ILE A 109 -4.75 -5.61 4.58
C ILE A 109 -4.60 -4.10 4.69
N ASP A 110 -5.06 -3.35 3.69
CA ASP A 110 -4.96 -1.89 3.64
C ASP A 110 -5.68 -1.23 4.81
N ASN A 111 -6.84 -1.75 5.22
CA ASN A 111 -7.56 -1.27 6.40
C ASN A 111 -6.78 -1.48 7.69
N GLU A 112 -6.20 -2.66 7.91
CA GLU A 112 -5.39 -2.93 9.11
C GLU A 112 -4.09 -2.12 9.14
N VAL A 113 -3.41 -2.00 7.99
CA VAL A 113 -2.23 -1.14 7.85
C VAL A 113 -2.60 0.31 8.17
N THR A 114 -3.66 0.82 7.56
CA THR A 114 -4.11 2.21 7.78
C THR A 114 -4.50 2.42 9.25
N GLU A 115 -5.19 1.48 9.89
CA GLU A 115 -5.54 1.55 11.31
C GLU A 115 -4.32 1.63 12.22
N TYR A 116 -3.31 0.81 11.93
CA TYR A 116 -2.07 0.80 12.68
C TYR A 116 -1.28 2.10 12.51
N VAL A 117 -1.10 2.55 11.27
CA VAL A 117 -0.32 3.75 10.94
C VAL A 117 -1.01 5.03 11.43
N CYS A 118 -2.34 5.07 11.41
CA CYS A 118 -3.13 6.21 11.87
C CYS A 118 -3.45 6.19 13.37
N LYS A 119 -3.02 5.17 14.10
CA LYS A 119 -3.22 5.07 15.56
C LYS A 119 -2.63 6.28 16.28
N ASN A 120 -3.29 6.69 17.37
CA ASN A 120 -2.88 7.82 18.23
C ASN A 120 -2.58 9.12 17.45
N ASN A 121 -3.51 9.58 16.61
CA ASN A 121 -3.33 10.80 15.79
C ASN A 121 -2.09 10.73 14.88
N SER A 122 -1.85 9.57 14.25
CA SER A 122 -0.72 9.37 13.34
C SER A 122 0.66 9.41 14.01
N GLU A 123 0.76 9.14 15.32
CA GLU A 123 2.03 9.03 16.04
C GLU A 123 2.95 7.96 15.41
N VAL A 124 2.38 6.81 15.04
CA VAL A 124 3.13 5.73 14.35
C VAL A 124 3.66 6.21 12.99
N ALA A 125 2.85 6.93 12.22
CA ALA A 125 3.28 7.54 10.98
C ALA A 125 4.37 8.59 11.18
N TYR A 126 4.26 9.39 12.25
CA TYR A 126 5.23 10.41 12.60
C TYR A 126 6.59 9.79 12.92
N GLU A 127 6.61 8.72 13.71
CA GLU A 127 7.82 7.94 14.01
C GLU A 127 8.43 7.30 12.75
N LEU A 128 7.59 6.67 11.92
CA LEU A 128 8.02 5.96 10.72
C LEU A 128 8.55 6.90 9.62
N PHE A 129 7.95 8.08 9.45
CA PHE A 129 8.13 8.93 8.28
C PHE A 129 8.65 10.35 8.53
N LEU A 130 8.59 10.88 9.76
CA LEU A 130 9.03 12.25 10.08
C LEU A 130 10.21 12.31 11.06
N ILE A 131 10.20 11.50 12.14
CA ILE A 131 11.31 11.42 13.10
C ILE A 131 12.47 10.62 12.54
N SER A 132 12.18 9.56 11.77
CA SER A 132 13.22 8.79 11.10
C SER A 132 14.10 9.79 10.34
N ASP A 133 15.37 9.94 10.79
CA ASP A 133 16.32 10.87 10.16
C ASP A 133 16.21 10.71 8.64
N ALA A 134 16.39 11.78 7.86
CA ALA A 134 16.26 11.72 6.40
C ALA A 134 16.96 10.50 5.79
N ARG A 135 18.03 10.03 6.46
CA ARG A 135 18.72 8.75 6.24
C ARG A 135 17.86 7.48 6.31
N CYS A 136 17.10 7.25 7.39
CA CYS A 136 16.31 6.04 7.56
C CYS A 136 15.17 5.93 6.54
N TYR A 137 14.44 7.01 6.25
CA TYR A 137 13.38 6.95 5.24
C TYR A 137 13.91 6.91 3.80
N ILE A 138 14.79 7.86 3.43
CA ILE A 138 15.25 8.04 2.05
C ILE A 138 16.28 6.97 1.67
N GLU A 139 17.27 6.69 2.51
CA GLU A 139 18.36 5.75 2.19
C GLU A 139 18.06 4.29 2.59
N GLN A 140 17.05 4.03 3.44
CA GLN A 140 16.78 2.66 3.92
C GLN A 140 15.37 2.16 3.63
N ILE A 141 14.26 2.79 4.05
CA ILE A 141 12.93 2.20 3.78
C ILE A 141 12.71 2.05 2.26
N SER A 142 12.99 3.09 1.47
CA SER A 142 12.76 3.06 0.02
C SER A 142 13.75 2.17 -0.75
N ASP A 143 15.01 2.09 -0.31
CA ASP A 143 16.08 1.33 -0.99
C ASP A 143 16.17 -0.12 -0.50
N THR A 144 15.80 -0.36 0.77
CA THR A 144 15.69 -1.70 1.35
C THR A 144 14.56 -2.48 0.72
N LEU A 145 13.43 -1.82 0.52
CA LEU A 145 12.30 -2.45 -0.17
C LEU A 145 12.68 -2.82 -1.61
N ASP A 146 13.43 -1.99 -2.32
CA ASP A 146 13.83 -2.29 -3.69
C ASP A 146 14.79 -3.48 -3.82
N HIS A 147 15.71 -3.67 -2.87
CA HIS A 147 16.64 -4.79 -2.95
C HIS A 147 16.13 -6.07 -2.28
N CYS A 148 15.26 -5.97 -1.26
CA CYS A 148 14.68 -7.13 -0.58
C CYS A 148 13.44 -7.69 -1.29
N VAL A 149 12.58 -6.85 -1.90
CA VAL A 149 11.35 -7.32 -2.60
C VAL A 149 11.64 -8.39 -3.67
N PRO A 150 12.72 -8.31 -4.48
CA PRO A 150 13.07 -9.38 -5.41
C PRO A 150 13.23 -10.78 -4.77
N LEU A 151 13.57 -10.86 -3.48
CA LEU A 151 13.68 -12.14 -2.74
C LEU A 151 12.33 -12.84 -2.59
N LEU A 152 11.23 -12.08 -2.60
CA LEU A 152 9.88 -12.65 -2.61
C LEU A 152 9.57 -13.38 -3.93
N LYS A 153 10.36 -13.19 -4.99
CA LYS A 153 10.18 -13.83 -6.31
C LYS A 153 8.75 -13.67 -6.83
N LEU A 154 8.20 -12.48 -6.67
CA LEU A 154 6.85 -12.14 -7.11
C LEU A 154 6.79 -12.19 -8.65
N ASN A 155 6.35 -13.33 -9.18
CA ASN A 155 6.13 -13.54 -10.62
C ASN A 155 4.65 -13.46 -10.99
N THR A 156 3.83 -12.88 -10.12
CA THR A 156 2.39 -12.78 -10.32
C THR A 156 1.90 -11.35 -10.10
N THR A 157 0.69 -11.05 -10.58
CA THR A 157 0.01 -9.78 -10.38
C THR A 157 -0.47 -9.64 -8.94
N ILE A 158 -0.60 -8.39 -8.48
CA ILE A 158 -0.83 -8.11 -7.05
C ILE A 158 -2.11 -8.77 -6.49
N TYR A 159 -3.14 -8.96 -7.31
CA TYR A 159 -4.40 -9.59 -6.87
C TYR A 159 -4.36 -11.14 -6.89
N ASP A 160 -3.29 -11.79 -7.36
CA ASP A 160 -3.19 -13.24 -7.32
C ASP A 160 -2.71 -13.71 -5.94
N ILE A 161 -3.61 -13.71 -4.96
CA ILE A 161 -3.29 -14.11 -3.58
C ILE A 161 -2.74 -15.53 -3.51
N GLN A 162 -3.23 -16.44 -4.36
CA GLN A 162 -2.72 -17.81 -4.40
C GLN A 162 -1.27 -17.85 -4.89
N GLY A 163 -0.95 -17.15 -5.99
CA GLY A 163 0.44 -17.01 -6.45
C GLY A 163 1.33 -16.28 -5.44
N LEU A 164 0.83 -15.23 -4.79
CA LEU A 164 1.53 -14.51 -3.72
C LEU A 164 1.81 -15.43 -2.52
N SER A 165 0.87 -16.31 -2.16
CA SER A 165 1.05 -17.24 -1.04
C SER A 165 2.14 -18.30 -1.31
N GLN A 166 2.44 -18.62 -2.58
CA GLN A 166 3.57 -19.48 -2.93
C GLN A 166 4.93 -18.84 -2.60
N SER A 167 4.97 -17.51 -2.49
CA SER A 167 6.15 -16.75 -2.07
C SER A 167 6.35 -16.71 -0.56
N CYS A 168 5.39 -17.19 0.24
CA CYS A 168 5.49 -17.22 1.71
C CYS A 168 6.67 -18.03 2.22
N LYS A 169 7.12 -19.04 1.46
CA LYS A 169 8.35 -19.78 1.79
C LYS A 169 9.62 -18.91 1.78
N ASN A 170 9.58 -17.74 1.13
CA ASN A 170 10.67 -16.77 1.09
C ASN A 170 10.38 -15.55 2.00
N SER A 171 9.27 -15.53 2.75
CA SER A 171 8.91 -14.36 3.57
C SER A 171 9.93 -14.11 4.69
N GLU A 172 10.46 -15.18 5.28
CA GLU A 172 11.51 -15.10 6.30
C GLU A 172 12.82 -14.52 5.74
N GLU A 173 13.19 -14.89 4.51
CA GLU A 173 14.38 -14.36 3.82
C GLU A 173 14.22 -12.87 3.51
N PHE A 174 13.05 -12.49 2.99
CA PHE A 174 12.67 -11.09 2.80
C PHE A 174 12.70 -10.31 4.11
N TYR A 175 12.07 -10.83 5.17
CA TYR A 175 12.01 -10.18 6.47
C TYR A 175 13.41 -10.00 7.06
N THR A 176 14.24 -11.03 6.98
CA THR A 176 15.63 -10.96 7.45
C THR A 176 16.43 -9.91 6.69
N CYS A 177 16.31 -9.87 5.36
CA CYS A 177 16.92 -8.84 4.53
C CYS A 177 16.45 -7.45 4.96
N PHE A 178 15.14 -7.27 5.07
CA PHE A 178 14.51 -5.99 5.35
C PHE A 178 14.93 -5.44 6.72
N ILE A 179 14.84 -6.26 7.77
CA ILE A 179 15.22 -5.85 9.13
C ILE A 179 16.72 -5.60 9.27
N LYS A 180 17.56 -6.42 8.62
CA LYS A 180 19.01 -6.24 8.64
C LYS A 180 19.41 -4.87 8.10
N ASP A 181 18.73 -4.42 7.05
CA ASP A 181 19.05 -3.17 6.39
C ASP A 181 18.46 -1.96 7.14
N LEU A 182 17.23 -2.06 7.67
CA LEU A 182 16.70 -1.05 8.59
C LEU A 182 17.63 -0.80 9.80
N ARG A 183 18.20 -1.85 10.39
CA ARG A 183 19.16 -1.74 11.51
C ARG A 183 20.41 -0.91 11.21
N LYS A 184 20.73 -0.64 9.94
CA LYS A 184 21.89 0.20 9.57
C LYS A 184 21.66 1.68 9.85
N ALA A 185 20.41 2.15 9.84
CA ALA A 185 20.12 3.58 9.94
C ALA A 185 18.82 3.96 10.69
N CYS A 186 18.01 2.99 11.09
CA CYS A 186 16.72 3.23 11.75
C CYS A 186 16.78 2.91 13.25
N SER A 187 15.96 3.61 14.04
CA SER A 187 15.79 3.33 15.47
C SER A 187 15.06 2.00 15.71
N GLU A 188 15.22 1.40 16.89
CA GLU A 188 14.49 0.18 17.27
C GLU A 188 12.97 0.38 17.19
N THR A 189 12.46 1.56 17.54
CA THR A 189 11.04 1.92 17.39
C THR A 189 10.57 1.79 15.94
N VAL A 190 11.34 2.30 14.96
CA VAL A 190 11.00 2.19 13.54
C VAL A 190 11.06 0.74 13.07
N ILE A 191 12.03 -0.03 13.56
CA ILE A 191 12.15 -1.47 13.25
C ILE A 191 10.92 -2.22 13.76
N GLU A 192 10.48 -1.96 15.00
CA GLU A 192 9.29 -2.58 15.58
C GLU A 192 8.00 -2.24 14.81
N ILE A 193 7.87 -0.98 14.39
CA ILE A 193 6.75 -0.52 13.54
C ILE A 193 6.75 -1.26 12.21
N ALA A 194 7.89 -1.28 11.51
CA ALA A 194 8.00 -1.93 10.20
C ALA A 194 7.80 -3.45 10.28
N SER A 195 8.30 -4.08 11.35
CA SER A 195 8.02 -5.50 11.66
C SER A 195 6.54 -5.77 11.87
N THR A 196 5.81 -4.85 12.52
CA THR A 196 4.37 -4.99 12.75
C THR A 196 3.60 -4.91 11.43
N LEU A 197 3.96 -3.97 10.55
CA LEU A 197 3.38 -3.84 9.21
C LEU A 197 3.59 -5.10 8.36
N ILE A 198 4.78 -5.72 8.40
CA ILE A 198 5.03 -6.97 7.69
C ILE A 198 4.17 -8.11 8.26
N LYS A 199 4.00 -8.19 9.58
CA LYS A 199 3.15 -9.23 10.19
C LYS A 199 1.69 -9.13 9.74
N ILE A 200 1.16 -7.91 9.56
CA ILE A 200 -0.18 -7.69 8.99
C ILE A 200 -0.24 -8.29 7.57
N LEU A 201 0.76 -8.06 6.74
CA LEU A 201 0.79 -8.65 5.38
C LEU A 201 0.82 -10.18 5.45
N GLU A 202 1.69 -10.74 6.28
CA GLU A 202 1.86 -12.18 6.41
C GLU A 202 0.60 -12.87 6.93
N SER A 203 -0.17 -12.27 7.85
CA SER A 203 -1.39 -12.90 8.38
C SER A 203 -2.47 -13.10 7.31
N HIS A 204 -2.47 -12.28 6.25
CA HIS A 204 -3.45 -12.36 5.17
C HIS A 204 -2.92 -13.10 3.93
N LEU A 205 -1.64 -12.91 3.58
CA LEU A 205 -1.04 -13.52 2.39
C LEU A 205 -0.44 -14.90 2.67
N CYS A 206 -0.01 -15.14 3.91
CA CYS A 206 0.67 -16.34 4.37
C CYS A 206 -0.02 -16.96 5.59
N PRO A 207 -1.35 -17.19 5.56
CA PRO A 207 -2.05 -17.72 6.70
C PRO A 207 -1.47 -19.10 7.05
N LYS A 208 -0.99 -19.25 8.29
CA LYS A 208 -0.64 -20.58 8.79
C LYS A 208 -1.92 -21.41 8.80
N PRO A 209 -1.91 -22.67 8.32
CA PRO A 209 -3.07 -23.52 8.43
C PRO A 209 -3.46 -23.59 9.91
N ASP A 210 -4.73 -23.32 10.21
CA ASP A 210 -5.25 -23.43 11.56
C ASP A 210 -4.89 -24.81 12.10
N VAL A 211 -4.06 -24.84 13.14
CA VAL A 211 -3.82 -26.06 13.91
C VAL A 211 -5.13 -26.33 14.65
N LYS A 212 -6.00 -27.13 14.02
CA LYS A 212 -7.19 -27.70 14.64
C LYS A 212 -6.80 -28.75 15.67
#